data_AF-A0A538F203-F1
#
_entry.id   AF-A0A538F203-F1
#
_cell.length_a   1.000
_cell.length_b   1.000
_cell.length_c   1.000
_cell.angle_alpha   90.00
_cell.angle_beta   90.00
_cell.angle_gamma   90.00
#
_symmetry.space_group_name_H-M   'P 1'
#
loop_
_entity.id
_entity.type
_entity.pdbx_description
1 polymer ?
#
loop_
_entity_poly.entity_id
_entity_poly.type
_entity_poly.pdbx_seq_one_letter_code
_entity_poly.pdbx_strand_id
1 'polypeptide(L)' 'GERPLGRVLRGHGNNGKDGFEGAHRGNVIGTYLHGPLLPKNAWLADRLLELALGVELTPLDDAMEDAAHESARRAAGLR' A
#
# COMPACT_ATOMS: atom_id res chain seq x y z
N GLY A 1 6.33 -3.40 -20.16
CA GLY A 1 6.77 -2.89 -18.85
C GLY A 1 5.66 -3.14 -17.86
N GLU A 2 6.00 -3.36 -16.59
CA GLU A 2 5.02 -3.52 -15.51
C GLU A 2 4.36 -2.18 -15.17
N ARG A 3 3.11 -2.21 -14.69
CA ARG A 3 2.43 -0.99 -14.21
C ARG A 3 2.99 -0.61 -12.83
N PRO A 4 3.23 0.67 -12.53
CA PRO A 4 3.65 1.06 -11.17
C PRO A 4 2.54 0.77 -10.16
N LEU A 5 2.91 0.53 -8.90
CA LEU A 5 1.95 0.35 -7.81
C LEU A 5 1.24 1.67 -7.48
N GLY A 6 1.98 2.78 -7.52
CA GLY A 6 1.41 4.10 -7.28
C GLY A 6 2.32 5.25 -7.62
N ARG A 7 1.78 6.46 -7.50
CA ARG A 7 2.54 7.71 -7.61
C ARG A 7 3.16 8.05 -6.26
N VAL A 8 4.42 8.47 -6.27
CA VAL A 8 5.13 8.94 -5.10
C VAL A 8 4.60 10.32 -4.69
N LEU A 9 4.12 10.46 -3.46
CA LEU A 9 3.74 11.76 -2.88
C LEU A 9 4.92 12.41 -2.12
N ARG A 10 5.76 11.58 -1.49
CA ARG A 10 6.98 11.94 -0.76
C ARG A 10 7.99 10.79 -0.89
N GLY A 11 9.27 11.10 -1.09
CA GLY A 11 10.35 10.12 -1.28
C GLY A 11 10.82 10.00 -2.73
N HIS A 12 11.52 8.91 -3.05
CA HIS A 12 12.22 8.73 -4.34
C HIS A 12 11.53 7.73 -5.29
N GLY A 13 10.68 6.81 -4.80
CA GLY A 13 10.08 5.77 -5.65
C GLY A 13 11.12 4.78 -6.19
N ASN A 14 10.83 4.20 -7.36
CA ASN A 14 11.64 3.13 -7.97
C ASN A 14 13.06 3.57 -8.35
N ASN A 15 13.23 4.81 -8.82
CA ASN A 15 14.51 5.29 -9.37
C ASN A 15 14.84 6.76 -9.05
N GLY A 16 14.00 7.46 -8.28
CA GLY A 16 14.23 8.87 -7.94
C GLY A 16 13.88 9.88 -9.03
N LYS A 17 13.34 9.46 -10.18
CA LYS A 17 13.16 10.32 -11.36
C LYS A 17 11.76 10.31 -11.94
N ASP A 18 11.12 9.16 -12.03
CA ASP A 18 9.83 9.00 -12.71
C ASP A 18 8.61 9.38 -11.84
N GLY A 19 8.80 9.52 -10.53
CA GLY A 19 7.73 9.83 -9.59
C GLY A 19 6.79 8.66 -9.30
N PHE A 20 7.20 7.43 -9.61
CA PHE A 20 6.41 6.22 -9.39
C PHE A 20 7.12 5.23 -8.47
N GLU A 21 6.33 4.44 -7.77
CA GLU A 21 6.79 3.41 -6.84
C GLU A 21 6.18 2.07 -7.22
N GLY A 22 6.99 1.03 -7.05
CA GLY A 22 6.59 -0.36 -7.10
C GLY A 22 6.27 -0.85 -8.50
N ALA A 23 5.74 -2.07 -8.54
CA ALA A 23 5.29 -2.74 -9.74
C ALA A 23 4.05 -3.59 -9.42
N HIS A 24 3.14 -3.69 -10.37
CA HIS A 24 1.89 -4.44 -10.27
C HIS A 24 1.62 -5.18 -11.58
N ARG A 25 1.53 -6.50 -11.50
CA ARG A 25 1.20 -7.40 -12.61
C ARG A 25 0.29 -8.54 -12.17
N GLY A 26 -0.97 -8.51 -12.59
CA GLY A 26 -1.96 -9.49 -12.12
C GLY A 26 -2.08 -9.40 -10.60
N ASN A 27 -1.82 -10.50 -9.89
CA ASN A 27 -1.84 -10.53 -8.42
C ASN A 27 -0.44 -10.34 -7.80
N VAL A 28 0.58 -10.01 -8.61
CA VAL A 28 1.94 -9.77 -8.14
C VAL A 28 2.13 -8.28 -7.87
N ILE A 29 2.48 -7.96 -6.62
CA ILE A 29 2.83 -6.62 -6.17
C ILE A 29 4.27 -6.63 -5.67
N GLY A 30 5.09 -5.72 -6.20
CA GLY A 30 6.44 -5.45 -5.71
C GLY A 30 6.52 -3.99 -5.25
N THR A 31 7.13 -3.76 -4.09
CA THR A 31 7.27 -2.41 -3.51
C THR A 31 8.54 -2.30 -2.67
N TYR A 32 9.16 -1.12 -2.69
CA TYR A 32 10.28 -0.73 -1.86
C TYR A 32 9.84 -0.01 -0.57
N LEU A 33 8.53 0.06 -0.27
CA LEU A 33 8.06 0.65 0.98
C LEU A 33 8.68 -0.08 2.18
N HIS A 34 9.38 0.69 3.02
CA HIS A 34 9.94 0.22 4.27
C HIS A 34 9.02 0.56 5.44
N GLY A 35 8.77 -0.42 6.31
CA GLY A 35 7.84 -0.33 7.44
C GLY A 35 6.76 -1.41 7.38
N PRO A 36 5.86 -1.48 8.37
CA PRO A 36 4.76 -2.42 8.35
C PRO A 36 3.75 -2.00 7.27
N LEU A 37 3.92 -2.53 6.06
CA LEU A 37 3.10 -2.21 4.89
C LEU A 37 1.64 -2.61 5.11
N LEU A 38 1.39 -3.89 5.42
CA LEU A 38 0.03 -4.43 5.51
C LEU A 38 -0.76 -3.87 6.71
N PRO A 39 -0.22 -3.84 7.95
CA PRO A 39 -0.98 -3.33 9.10
C PRO A 39 -1.31 -1.83 9.01
N LYS A 40 -0.53 -1.07 8.24
CA LYS A 40 -0.79 0.36 8.01
C LYS A 40 -1.60 0.62 6.74
N ASN A 41 -1.93 -0.40 5.97
CA ASN A 41 -2.71 -0.29 4.74
C ASN A 41 -3.67 -1.48 4.71
N ALA A 42 -4.64 -1.50 5.63
CA ALA A 42 -5.60 -2.60 5.80
C ALA A 42 -6.29 -2.95 4.48
N TRP A 43 -6.69 -1.94 3.70
CA TRP A 43 -7.23 -2.11 2.36
C TRP A 43 -6.36 -2.98 1.42
N LEU A 44 -5.04 -2.90 1.55
CA LEU A 44 -4.11 -3.70 0.75
C LEU A 44 -4.01 -5.12 1.28
N ALA A 45 -4.03 -5.28 2.62
CA ALA A 45 -4.08 -6.60 3.26
C ALA A 45 -5.35 -7.35 2.86
N ASP A 46 -6.51 -6.69 2.97
CA ASP A 46 -7.81 -7.22 2.55
C ASP A 46 -7.79 -7.59 1.09
N ARG A 47 -7.26 -6.71 0.22
CA ARG A 47 -7.20 -7.02 -1.21
C ARG A 47 -6.37 -8.27 -1.50
N LEU A 48 -5.27 -8.48 -0.80
CA LEU A 48 -4.45 -9.69 -0.95
C LEU A 48 -5.18 -10.94 -0.46
N LEU A 49 -5.93 -10.83 0.65
CA LEU A 49 -6.73 -11.91 1.21
C LEU A 49 -7.90 -12.28 0.29
N GLU A 50 -8.64 -11.30 -0.22
CA GLU A 50 -9.70 -11.51 -1.21
C GLU A 50 -9.19 -12.19 -2.47
N LEU A 51 -8.03 -11.76 -2.98
CA LEU A 51 -7.38 -12.38 -4.14
C LEU A 51 -6.98 -13.83 -3.87
N ALA A 52 -6.52 -14.14 -2.66
CA ALA A 52 -6.08 -15.47 -2.27
C ALA A 52 -7.26 -16.42 -2.01
N LEU A 53 -8.33 -15.92 -1.39
CA LEU A 53 -9.51 -16.70 -1.02
C LEU A 53 -10.57 -16.77 -2.12
N GLY A 54 -10.56 -15.82 -3.06
CA GLY A 54 -11.57 -15.72 -4.12
C GLY A 54 -12.95 -15.26 -3.64
N VAL A 55 -12.99 -14.54 -2.51
CA VAL A 55 -14.23 -14.03 -1.88
C VAL A 55 -14.07 -12.57 -1.51
N GLU A 56 -15.19 -11.86 -1.35
CA GLU A 56 -15.23 -10.53 -0.73
C GLU A 56 -15.24 -10.69 0.80
N LEU A 57 -14.40 -9.93 1.50
CA LEU A 57 -14.34 -10.01 2.95
C LEU A 57 -15.50 -9.25 3.60
N THR A 58 -15.98 -9.74 4.74
CA THR A 58 -16.92 -8.98 5.55
C THR A 58 -16.17 -7.85 6.28
N PRO A 59 -16.62 -6.59 6.19
CA PRO A 59 -15.95 -5.47 6.85
C PRO A 59 -15.84 -5.68 8.36
N LEU A 60 -14.70 -5.28 8.92
CA LEU A 60 -14.44 -5.23 10.35
C LEU A 60 -14.30 -3.76 10.79
N ASP A 61 -14.13 -3.55 12.10
CA ASP A 61 -13.79 -2.24 12.64
C ASP A 61 -12.30 -1.98 12.45
N ASP A 62 -11.96 -1.05 11.55
CA ASP A 62 -10.59 -0.69 11.17
C ASP A 62 -10.05 0.52 11.95
N ALA A 63 -10.70 0.94 13.05
CA ALA A 63 -10.33 2.17 13.77
C ALA A 63 -8.84 2.21 14.20
N MET A 64 -8.23 1.07 14.53
CA MET A 64 -6.81 1.00 14.91
C MET A 64 -5.89 1.10 13.69
N GLU A 65 -6.24 0.43 12.61
CA GLU A 65 -5.54 0.39 11.32
C GLU A 65 -5.56 1.77 10.66
N ASP A 66 -6.70 2.45 10.69
CA ASP A 66 -6.87 3.83 10.23
C ASP A 66 -5.97 4.79 11.03
N ALA A 67 -5.98 4.67 12.35
CA ALA A 67 -5.10 5.47 13.21
C ALA A 67 -3.60 5.20 12.90
N ALA A 68 -3.24 3.95 12.61
CA ALA A 68 -1.89 3.56 12.22
C ALA A 68 -1.51 4.07 10.83
N HIS A 69 -2.43 4.06 9.87
CA HIS A 69 -2.28 4.62 8.53
C HIS A 69 -2.03 6.13 8.61
N GLU A 70 -2.86 6.85 9.36
CA GLU A 70 -2.73 8.29 9.55
C GLU A 70 -1.44 8.67 10.30
N SER A 71 -1.01 7.86 11.28
CA SER A 71 0.29 8.03 11.92
C SER A 71 1.44 7.91 10.91
N ALA A 72 1.37 6.95 9.99
CA ALA A 72 2.37 6.75 8.94
C ALA A 72 2.38 7.90 7.92
N ARG A 73 1.21 8.38 7.50
CA ARG A 73 1.07 9.55 6.61
C ARG A 73 1.69 10.79 7.24
N ARG A 74 1.42 11.04 8.53
CA ARG A 74 2.03 12.14 9.29
C ARG A 74 3.55 12.03 9.38
N ALA A 75 4.07 10.84 9.69
CA ALA A 75 5.52 10.59 9.74
C ALA A 75 6.20 10.82 8.37
N ALA A 76 5.49 10.57 7.27
CA ALA A 76 5.93 10.86 5.91
C ALA A 76 5.79 12.35 5.51
N GLY A 77 5.25 13.21 6.38
CA GLY A 77 5.03 14.63 6.09
C GLY A 77 3.87 14.90 5.13
N LEU A 78 2.94 13.95 5.00
CA LEU A 78 1.67 14.13 4.30
C LEU A 78 0.66 14.72 5.28
N ARG A 79 -0.08 15.73 4.83
CA ARG A 79 -1.19 16.35 5.57
C ARG A 79 -2.52 15.82 5.04
#